data_AF-A0A1V5YVI9-F1
#
_entry.id   AF-A0A1V5YVI9-F1
#
_cell.length_a   1.000
_cell.length_b   1.000
_cell.length_c   1.000
_cell.angle_alpha   90.00
_cell.angle_beta   90.00
_cell.angle_gamma   90.00
#
_symmetry.space_group_name_H-M   'P 1'
#
loop_
_entity.id
_entity.type
_entity.pdbx_description
1 polymer ?
#
loop_
_entity_poly.entity_id
_entity_poly.type
_entity_poly.pdbx_seq_one_letter_code
_entity_poly.pdbx_strand_id
1 'polypeptide(L)'
;MVDNFFGDVRAEGLGGAVVADVQYGGLTLSEIAGTVRAQVLGEFPVKAEGLKQGGSFKLQNASAEFSDFGGELSVQHFRGAVSFRQPAPQAILRLSSDSGQARIVLPPHTNPDLNATLSYGKLESELDVTRQLRGRQLLARHPNIEADQRISITAAFSDISIEVEGSNAEKITAASEGFKAFTDVMTETIPLSEDNSMVISAIPGNIYIEGVDDDQVALSATRVVWTPSAAAGMDALEALVVETQPKPGTIALRTAVQQDMTAFKCQSYRVDLNVQVPRSMPVTIQAAEGITTLESVGAGAQVKQHKGEVIIERGAGLFKVANDAGAISLKDCQGTAEISARYGVTTLERFQGNVRIDAEEGRTYIDTPGGDIYLRNRRGDARLLSLEPIRGNYDMLVEEGNLSVFIAPASNAEVTIRTENGRVQSALPLSGSLKGEVQEFFGRFNDGTYTLRLESRNGDVLLN
;
A
#
# COMPACT_ATOMS: atom_id res chain seq x y z
N MET A 1 -28.03 -8.91 0.02
CA MET A 1 -26.84 -8.54 -0.75
C MET A 1 -27.23 -7.37 -1.62
N VAL A 2 -26.46 -6.30 -1.57
CA VAL A 2 -26.65 -5.09 -2.37
C VAL A 2 -25.36 -4.87 -3.14
N ASP A 3 -25.46 -4.78 -4.45
CA ASP A 3 -24.39 -4.30 -5.33
C ASP A 3 -24.92 -3.02 -5.96
N ASN A 4 -24.29 -1.90 -5.64
CA ASN A 4 -24.79 -0.58 -5.96
C ASN A 4 -23.68 0.29 -6.50
N PHE A 5 -23.74 0.55 -7.80
CA PHE A 5 -22.71 1.28 -8.53
C PHE A 5 -22.92 2.81 -8.49
N PHE A 6 -24.14 3.29 -8.23
CA PHE A 6 -24.47 4.71 -8.05
C PHE A 6 -25.66 4.89 -7.10
N GLY A 7 -25.64 5.95 -6.29
CA GLY A 7 -26.74 6.33 -5.39
C GLY A 7 -26.61 5.76 -3.98
N ASP A 8 -27.39 6.27 -3.04
CA ASP A 8 -27.22 5.93 -1.63
C ASP A 8 -27.91 4.61 -1.26
N VAL A 9 -27.22 3.79 -0.46
CA VAL A 9 -27.77 2.56 0.12
C VAL A 9 -28.16 2.83 1.57
N ARG A 10 -29.42 2.53 1.91
CA ARG A 10 -29.91 2.54 3.30
C ARG A 10 -30.47 1.17 3.66
N ALA A 11 -29.98 0.59 4.76
CA ALA A 11 -30.50 -0.64 5.33
C ALA A 11 -30.74 -0.47 6.84
N GLU A 12 -31.91 -0.89 7.30
CA GLU A 12 -32.37 -0.63 8.67
C GLU A 12 -33.12 -1.84 9.24
N GLY A 13 -32.88 -2.16 10.51
CA GLY A 13 -33.66 -3.14 11.27
C GLY A 13 -33.56 -4.58 10.75
N LEU A 14 -32.44 -4.93 10.10
CA LEU A 14 -32.29 -6.24 9.48
C LEU A 14 -31.82 -7.31 10.49
N GLY A 15 -32.53 -8.43 10.53
CA GLY A 15 -32.21 -9.57 11.39
C GLY A 15 -31.08 -10.47 10.87
N GLY A 16 -30.85 -10.47 9.55
CA GLY A 16 -29.87 -11.33 8.87
C GLY A 16 -28.56 -10.62 8.54
N ALA A 17 -27.62 -11.37 7.96
CA ALA A 17 -26.35 -10.81 7.50
C ALA A 17 -26.56 -9.83 6.33
N VAL A 18 -25.76 -8.76 6.32
CA VAL A 18 -25.78 -7.74 5.28
C VAL A 18 -24.47 -7.79 4.50
N VAL A 19 -24.58 -7.88 3.18
CA VAL A 19 -23.45 -7.72 2.26
C VAL A 19 -23.77 -6.53 1.37
N ALA A 20 -22.91 -5.53 1.34
CA ALA A 20 -23.06 -4.31 0.57
C ALA A 20 -21.76 -3.95 -0.16
N ASP A 21 -21.78 -4.03 -1.48
CA ASP A 21 -20.72 -3.49 -2.33
C ASP A 21 -21.25 -2.19 -2.94
N VAL A 22 -20.67 -1.06 -2.53
CA VAL A 22 -21.14 0.28 -2.90
C VAL A 22 -20.02 1.05 -3.57
N GLN A 23 -20.29 1.52 -4.78
CA GLN A 23 -19.43 2.43 -5.51
C GLN A 23 -20.19 3.73 -5.70
N TYR A 24 -19.49 4.85 -5.54
CA TYR A 24 -20.01 6.19 -5.84
C TYR A 24 -21.37 6.54 -5.19
N GLY A 25 -21.57 6.14 -3.94
CA GLY A 25 -22.78 6.40 -3.17
C GLY A 25 -22.59 6.20 -1.66
N GLY A 26 -23.41 6.86 -0.84
CA GLY A 26 -23.36 6.74 0.60
C GLY A 26 -23.91 5.40 1.10
N LEU A 27 -23.46 4.97 2.28
CA LEU A 27 -23.96 3.75 2.93
C LEU A 27 -24.45 4.09 4.33
N THR A 28 -25.74 3.92 4.59
CA THR A 28 -26.33 4.05 5.92
C THR A 28 -26.84 2.70 6.40
N LEU A 29 -26.30 2.22 7.51
CA LEU A 29 -26.71 1.01 8.21
C LEU A 29 -27.21 1.37 9.60
N SER A 30 -28.36 0.85 9.98
CA SER A 30 -28.94 1.10 11.31
C SER A 30 -29.58 -0.16 11.88
N GLU A 31 -29.29 -0.48 13.14
CA GLU A 31 -29.91 -1.59 13.88
C GLU A 31 -29.81 -2.95 13.17
N ILE A 32 -28.58 -3.34 12.82
CA ILE A 32 -28.32 -4.61 12.13
C ILE A 32 -27.99 -5.70 13.17
N ALA A 33 -28.83 -6.73 13.24
CA ALA A 33 -28.66 -7.82 14.20
C ALA A 33 -27.65 -8.89 13.72
N GLY A 34 -27.54 -9.09 12.41
CA GLY A 34 -26.59 -9.99 11.78
C GLY A 34 -25.21 -9.35 11.56
N THR A 35 -24.29 -10.12 11.00
CA THR A 35 -22.96 -9.60 10.61
C THR A 35 -23.05 -8.74 9.37
N VAL A 36 -22.21 -7.70 9.30
CA VAL A 36 -22.07 -6.85 8.12
C VAL A 36 -20.77 -7.17 7.37
N ARG A 37 -20.84 -7.21 6.04
CA ARG A 37 -19.68 -7.07 5.17
C ARG A 37 -19.96 -5.94 4.19
N ALA A 38 -19.13 -4.92 4.20
CA ALA A 38 -19.28 -3.81 3.27
C ALA A 38 -17.96 -3.46 2.59
N GLN A 39 -18.03 -3.25 1.28
CA GLN A 39 -16.96 -2.62 0.52
C GLN A 39 -17.50 -1.31 -0.04
N VAL A 40 -16.85 -0.20 0.28
CA VAL A 40 -17.26 1.12 -0.15
C VAL A 40 -16.10 1.81 -0.85
N LEU A 41 -16.34 2.19 -2.10
CA LEU A 41 -15.42 2.95 -2.93
C LEU A 41 -15.98 4.33 -3.22
N GLY A 42 -15.20 5.35 -2.91
CA GLY A 42 -15.52 6.75 -3.20
C GLY A 42 -15.64 7.59 -1.93
N GLU A 43 -15.82 8.88 -2.11
CA GLU A 43 -15.76 9.89 -1.04
C GLU A 43 -17.12 10.18 -0.43
N PHE A 44 -17.92 9.13 -0.29
CA PHE A 44 -19.28 9.21 0.21
C PHE A 44 -19.32 8.80 1.68
N PRO A 45 -20.26 9.38 2.46
CA PRO A 45 -20.37 9.08 3.87
C PRO A 45 -20.84 7.64 4.08
N VAL A 46 -20.19 6.97 5.02
CA VAL A 46 -20.65 5.71 5.59
C VAL A 46 -21.09 5.97 7.02
N LYS A 47 -22.34 5.66 7.35
CA LYS A 47 -22.82 5.69 8.73
C LYS A 47 -23.30 4.30 9.10
N ALA A 48 -22.76 3.73 10.16
CA ALA A 48 -23.16 2.42 10.67
C ALA A 48 -23.40 2.50 12.18
N GLU A 49 -24.65 2.34 12.57
CA GLU A 49 -25.14 2.49 13.93
C GLU A 49 -25.87 1.20 14.37
N GLY A 50 -25.63 0.72 15.60
CA GLY A 50 -26.37 -0.43 16.13
C GLY A 50 -25.97 -1.77 15.49
N LEU A 51 -24.66 -2.00 15.28
CA LEU A 51 -24.15 -3.25 14.68
C LEU A 51 -23.95 -4.33 15.77
N LYS A 52 -24.93 -5.19 16.00
CA LYS A 52 -24.92 -6.11 17.16
C LYS A 52 -23.80 -7.16 17.12
N GLN A 53 -23.49 -7.69 15.94
CA GLN A 53 -22.43 -8.69 15.73
C GLN A 53 -21.18 -8.09 15.07
N GLY A 54 -21.15 -6.77 14.87
CA GLY A 54 -20.06 -6.09 14.17
C GLY A 54 -20.07 -6.38 12.67
N GLY A 55 -18.87 -6.44 12.08
CA GLY A 55 -18.72 -6.66 10.66
C GLY A 55 -17.34 -6.34 10.11
N SER A 56 -17.16 -6.55 8.81
CA SER A 56 -15.95 -6.20 8.06
C SER A 56 -16.25 -5.09 7.06
N PHE A 57 -15.50 -4.00 7.14
CA PHE A 57 -15.64 -2.84 6.27
C PHE A 57 -14.32 -2.59 5.54
N LYS A 58 -14.38 -2.53 4.22
CA LYS A 58 -13.29 -2.09 3.36
C LYS A 58 -13.67 -0.76 2.73
N LEU A 59 -12.96 0.29 3.12
CA LEU A 59 -13.27 1.65 2.76
C LEU A 59 -12.13 2.24 1.94
N GLN A 60 -12.42 2.75 0.76
CA GLN A 60 -11.46 3.48 -0.07
C GLN A 60 -12.00 4.88 -0.31
N ASN A 61 -11.31 5.88 0.27
CA ASN A 61 -11.64 7.30 0.21
C ASN A 61 -12.91 7.74 0.99
N ALA A 62 -13.63 6.81 1.59
CA ALA A 62 -14.85 7.11 2.33
C ALA A 62 -14.54 7.64 3.74
N SER A 63 -15.37 8.57 4.22
CA SER A 63 -15.44 8.90 5.64
C SER A 63 -16.53 8.08 6.31
N ALA A 64 -16.21 7.44 7.43
CA ALA A 64 -17.13 6.53 8.11
C ALA A 64 -17.34 6.87 9.59
N GLU A 65 -18.58 6.75 10.04
CA GLU A 65 -18.96 6.84 11.44
C GLU A 65 -19.54 5.50 11.89
N PHE A 66 -18.94 4.92 12.91
CA PHE A 66 -19.39 3.71 13.58
C PHE A 66 -19.82 4.06 15.00
N SER A 67 -21.08 3.77 15.35
CA SER A 67 -21.59 3.95 16.70
C SER A 67 -22.35 2.71 17.17
N ASP A 68 -22.36 2.47 18.48
CA ASP A 68 -23.12 1.41 19.13
C ASP A 68 -22.93 0.03 18.48
N PHE A 69 -21.68 -0.44 18.46
CA PHE A 69 -21.33 -1.73 17.85
C PHE A 69 -20.86 -2.75 18.90
N GLY A 70 -21.26 -4.00 18.70
CA GLY A 70 -20.82 -5.18 19.44
C GLY A 70 -20.08 -6.17 18.54
N GLY A 71 -19.66 -7.30 19.11
CA GLY A 71 -18.94 -8.34 18.37
C GLY A 71 -17.59 -7.85 17.83
N GLU A 72 -17.16 -8.42 16.71
CA GLU A 72 -15.92 -8.02 16.04
C GLU A 72 -16.20 -7.04 14.91
N LEU A 73 -15.67 -5.82 15.03
CA LEU A 73 -15.67 -4.81 13.98
C LEU A 73 -14.26 -4.69 13.41
N SER A 74 -14.09 -5.15 12.17
CA SER A 74 -12.86 -4.98 11.39
C SER A 74 -13.05 -3.90 10.34
N VAL A 75 -12.28 -2.83 10.44
CA VAL A 75 -12.29 -1.72 9.49
C VAL A 75 -10.92 -1.59 8.87
N GLN A 76 -10.86 -1.76 7.56
CA GLN A 76 -9.73 -1.39 6.73
C GLN A 76 -10.13 -0.15 5.96
N HIS A 77 -9.44 0.97 6.19
CA HIS A 77 -9.65 2.17 5.40
C HIS A 77 -8.35 2.69 4.81
N PHE A 78 -8.43 3.08 3.55
CA PHE A 78 -7.39 3.80 2.84
C PHE A 78 -7.92 5.19 2.51
N ARG A 79 -7.25 6.22 3.03
CA ARG A 79 -7.71 7.61 3.00
C ARG A 79 -9.07 7.80 3.71
N GLY A 80 -9.56 9.05 3.74
CA GLY A 80 -10.77 9.41 4.48
C GLY A 80 -10.57 9.40 6.00
N ALA A 81 -11.66 9.65 6.73
CA ALA A 81 -11.66 9.67 8.19
C ALA A 81 -12.64 8.64 8.75
N VAL A 82 -12.23 7.86 9.74
CA VAL A 82 -13.11 6.93 10.44
C VAL A 82 -13.27 7.36 11.89
N SER A 83 -14.50 7.36 12.39
CA SER A 83 -14.78 7.59 13.80
C SER A 83 -15.52 6.42 14.41
N PHE A 84 -15.15 6.08 15.65
CA PHE A 84 -15.74 5.02 16.43
C PHE A 84 -16.24 5.61 17.73
N ARG A 85 -17.52 5.37 18.05
CA ARG A 85 -18.13 5.80 19.30
C ARG A 85 -18.86 4.64 19.94
N GLN A 86 -18.89 4.63 21.26
CA GLN A 86 -19.69 3.71 22.06
C GLN A 86 -19.52 2.22 21.69
N PRO A 87 -18.28 1.69 21.57
CA PRO A 87 -18.07 0.24 21.51
C PRO A 87 -18.68 -0.45 22.73
N ALA A 88 -19.32 -1.60 22.52
CA ALA A 88 -19.82 -2.43 23.61
C ALA A 88 -18.66 -2.91 24.53
N PRO A 89 -18.92 -3.23 25.81
CA PRO A 89 -17.89 -3.68 26.75
C PRO A 89 -17.08 -4.91 26.33
N GLN A 90 -17.63 -5.73 25.45
CA GLN A 90 -17.01 -6.95 24.91
C GLN A 90 -16.65 -6.83 23.42
N ALA A 91 -16.69 -5.61 22.86
CA ALA A 91 -16.41 -5.39 21.45
C ALA A 91 -14.92 -5.58 21.14
N ILE A 92 -14.65 -6.13 19.95
CA ILE A 92 -13.31 -6.24 19.38
C ILE A 92 -13.24 -5.29 18.19
N LEU A 93 -12.38 -4.27 18.28
CA LEU A 93 -12.09 -3.36 17.17
C LEU A 93 -10.74 -3.71 16.55
N ARG A 94 -10.74 -4.03 15.26
CA ARG A 94 -9.52 -4.17 14.45
C ARG A 94 -9.50 -3.08 13.39
N LEU A 95 -8.60 -2.12 13.56
CA LEU A 95 -8.42 -1.00 12.66
C LEU A 95 -7.13 -1.15 11.85
N SER A 96 -7.27 -1.15 10.53
CA SER A 96 -6.17 -0.93 9.60
C SER A 96 -6.40 0.42 8.91
N SER A 97 -5.50 1.36 9.17
CA SER A 97 -5.58 2.74 8.66
C SER A 97 -4.37 3.04 7.80
N ASP A 98 -4.59 3.51 6.58
CA ASP A 98 -3.52 3.97 5.71
C ASP A 98 -3.86 5.34 5.13
N SER A 99 -2.97 6.31 5.33
CA SER A 99 -3.06 7.65 4.77
C SER A 99 -4.36 8.37 5.13
N GLY A 100 -4.87 8.17 6.34
CA GLY A 100 -6.16 8.70 6.80
C GLY A 100 -6.16 9.10 8.27
N GLN A 101 -7.34 9.41 8.80
CA GLN A 101 -7.50 9.76 10.21
C GLN A 101 -8.43 8.77 10.89
N ALA A 102 -8.12 8.41 12.14
CA ALA A 102 -9.02 7.60 12.96
C ALA A 102 -9.21 8.22 14.34
N ARG A 103 -10.47 8.36 14.74
CA ARG A 103 -10.85 8.84 16.07
C ARG A 103 -11.65 7.78 16.80
N ILE A 104 -11.15 7.32 17.94
CA ILE A 104 -11.80 6.32 18.78
C ILE A 104 -12.22 6.99 20.08
N VAL A 105 -13.52 7.01 20.35
CA VAL A 105 -14.09 7.55 21.59
C VAL A 105 -14.67 6.40 22.40
N LEU A 106 -14.08 6.19 23.57
CA LEU A 106 -14.45 5.11 24.48
C LEU A 106 -15.42 5.60 25.56
N PRO A 107 -16.41 4.79 25.97
CA PRO A 107 -17.30 5.13 27.07
C PRO A 107 -16.55 5.40 28.39
N PRO A 108 -17.17 6.13 29.34
CA PRO A 108 -16.54 6.38 30.64
C PRO A 108 -16.18 5.09 31.36
N HIS A 109 -15.07 5.09 32.11
CA HIS A 109 -14.58 3.95 32.90
C HIS A 109 -14.21 2.70 32.09
N THR A 110 -14.04 2.82 30.77
CA THR A 110 -13.48 1.73 29.96
C THR A 110 -11.99 1.58 30.17
N ASN A 111 -11.52 0.33 30.15
CA ASN A 111 -10.11 -0.03 30.29
C ASN A 111 -9.81 -1.22 29.36
N PRO A 112 -9.79 -1.02 28.02
CA PRO A 112 -9.64 -2.11 27.05
C PRO A 112 -8.21 -2.68 27.05
N ASP A 113 -8.02 -3.86 26.46
CA ASP A 113 -6.68 -4.24 25.99
C ASP A 113 -6.41 -3.53 24.66
N LEU A 114 -5.39 -2.67 24.61
CA LEU A 114 -5.04 -1.89 23.42
C LEU A 114 -3.62 -2.19 22.96
N ASN A 115 -3.50 -2.52 21.67
CA ASN A 115 -2.22 -2.62 20.97
C ASN A 115 -2.28 -1.82 19.66
N ALA A 116 -1.33 -0.91 19.47
CA ALA A 116 -1.25 -0.06 18.29
C ALA A 116 0.17 -0.05 17.71
N THR A 117 0.28 -0.26 16.41
CA THR A 117 1.53 -0.15 15.65
C THR A 117 1.36 0.89 14.55
N LEU A 118 2.13 1.97 14.62
CA LEU A 118 2.08 3.05 13.65
C LEU A 118 3.40 3.16 12.91
N SER A 119 3.34 3.23 11.58
CA SER A 119 4.48 3.55 10.70
C SER A 119 4.26 4.94 10.15
N TYR A 120 5.09 5.92 10.53
CA TYR A 120 4.99 7.30 10.04
C TYR A 120 3.65 8.01 10.31
N GLY A 121 3.19 8.04 11.56
CA GLY A 121 1.94 8.72 11.94
C GLY A 121 1.93 9.13 13.41
N LYS A 122 0.90 9.85 13.85
CA LYS A 122 0.76 10.28 15.25
C LYS A 122 -0.24 9.42 16.00
N LEU A 123 0.05 9.10 17.26
CA LEU A 123 -0.92 8.56 18.20
C LEU A 123 -1.10 9.52 19.39
N GLU A 124 -2.32 10.02 19.55
CA GLU A 124 -2.78 10.71 20.75
C GLU A 124 -3.73 9.77 21.51
N SER A 125 -3.55 9.66 22.82
CA SER A 125 -4.34 8.73 23.64
C SER A 125 -4.51 9.28 25.04
N GLU A 126 -5.75 9.31 25.52
CA GLU A 126 -6.10 9.58 26.92
C GLU A 126 -5.94 8.35 27.82
N LEU A 127 -5.94 7.15 27.24
CA LEU A 127 -5.51 5.94 27.95
C LEU A 127 -4.01 6.03 28.24
N ASP A 128 -3.59 5.51 29.39
CA ASP A 128 -2.18 5.40 29.75
C ASP A 128 -1.49 4.35 28.86
N VAL A 129 -0.82 4.81 27.81
CA VAL A 129 -0.16 3.96 26.82
C VAL A 129 1.34 3.97 27.01
N THR A 130 1.91 2.79 27.17
CA THR A 130 3.37 2.60 27.04
C THR A 130 3.75 2.79 25.57
N ARG A 131 4.70 3.68 25.29
CA ARG A 131 5.18 3.98 23.93
C ARG A 131 6.62 3.52 23.78
N GLN A 132 6.87 2.68 22.78
CA GLN A 132 8.20 2.24 22.40
C GLN A 132 8.43 2.54 20.93
N LEU A 133 9.41 3.39 20.64
CA LEU A 133 9.90 3.60 19.28
C LEU A 133 10.86 2.45 18.92
N ARG A 134 10.59 1.76 17.82
CA ARG A 134 11.47 0.76 17.23
C ARG A 134 11.77 1.15 15.79
N GLY A 135 12.91 1.80 15.57
CA GLY A 135 13.24 2.42 14.29
C GLY A 135 12.24 3.52 13.95
N ARG A 136 11.51 3.36 12.84
CA ARG A 136 10.47 4.30 12.36
C ARG A 136 9.04 3.90 12.73
N GLN A 137 8.88 2.84 13.52
CA GLN A 137 7.59 2.39 14.02
C GLN A 137 7.40 2.83 15.46
N LEU A 138 6.23 3.41 15.74
CA LEU A 138 5.74 3.65 17.09
C LEU A 138 4.88 2.45 17.50
N LEU A 139 5.36 1.69 18.48
CA LEU A 139 4.55 0.68 19.17
C LEU A 139 3.95 1.33 20.42
N ALA A 140 2.63 1.28 20.54
CA ALA A 140 1.91 1.73 21.73
C ALA A 140 1.07 0.59 22.30
N ARG A 141 1.14 0.39 23.61
CA ARG A 141 0.42 -0.67 24.31
C ARG A 141 -0.18 -0.16 25.61
N HIS A 142 -1.44 -0.52 25.84
CA HIS A 142 -2.11 -0.38 27.12
C HIS A 142 -2.66 -1.77 27.49
N PRO A 143 -1.88 -2.57 28.23
CA PRO A 143 -2.21 -3.97 28.48
C PRO A 143 -3.30 -4.09 29.55
N ASN A 144 -4.39 -4.78 29.20
CA ASN A 144 -5.38 -5.24 30.16
C ASN A 144 -5.92 -6.61 29.71
N ILE A 145 -5.14 -7.66 29.95
CA ILE A 145 -5.40 -9.01 29.42
C ILE A 145 -6.75 -9.58 29.92
N GLU A 146 -7.23 -9.11 31.07
CA GLU A 146 -8.51 -9.53 31.66
C GLU A 146 -9.71 -8.79 31.03
N ALA A 147 -9.49 -7.75 30.22
CA ALA A 147 -10.56 -7.07 29.51
C ALA A 147 -11.12 -7.92 28.36
N ASP A 148 -12.45 -7.98 28.29
CA ASP A 148 -13.15 -8.53 27.13
C ASP A 148 -13.08 -7.56 25.92
N GLN A 149 -13.02 -6.25 26.18
CA GLN A 149 -12.85 -5.24 25.14
C GLN A 149 -11.42 -5.23 24.60
N ARG A 150 -11.27 -5.35 23.27
CA ARG A 150 -9.96 -5.37 22.60
C ARG A 150 -9.89 -4.39 21.46
N ILE A 151 -8.81 -3.63 21.40
CA ILE A 151 -8.56 -2.66 20.32
C ILE A 151 -7.18 -2.94 19.72
N SER A 152 -7.16 -3.24 18.43
CA SER A 152 -5.94 -3.49 17.67
C SER A 152 -5.85 -2.51 16.51
N ILE A 153 -4.76 -1.74 16.45
CA ILE A 153 -4.56 -0.69 15.45
C ILE A 153 -3.27 -0.96 14.70
N THR A 154 -3.35 -1.01 13.37
CA THR A 154 -2.20 -0.93 12.48
C THR A 154 -2.38 0.29 11.60
N ALA A 155 -1.45 1.23 11.67
CA ALA A 155 -1.54 2.48 10.93
C ALA A 155 -0.28 2.76 10.11
N ALA A 156 -0.44 3.29 8.90
CA ALA A 156 0.65 3.81 8.09
C ALA A 156 0.27 5.21 7.59
N PHE A 157 1.11 6.22 7.83
CA PHE A 157 0.82 7.61 7.38
C PHE A 157 -0.51 8.19 7.90
N SER A 158 -0.95 7.72 9.07
CA SER A 158 -2.24 8.09 9.66
C SER A 158 -2.09 8.71 11.03
N ASP A 159 -3.01 9.63 11.34
CA ASP A 159 -3.16 10.18 12.67
C ASP A 159 -4.30 9.48 13.41
N ILE A 160 -4.00 8.97 14.60
CA ILE A 160 -4.91 8.19 15.44
C ILE A 160 -5.12 8.95 16.75
N SER A 161 -6.36 9.22 17.11
CA SER A 161 -6.73 9.74 18.43
C SER A 161 -7.61 8.74 19.20
N ILE A 162 -7.30 8.56 20.49
CA ILE A 162 -8.08 7.74 21.43
C ILE A 162 -8.48 8.62 22.61
N GLU A 163 -9.78 8.72 22.84
CA GLU A 163 -10.39 9.60 23.83
C GLU A 163 -11.34 8.81 24.72
N VAL A 164 -11.55 9.26 25.96
CA VAL A 164 -12.53 8.68 26.90
C VAL A 164 -13.60 9.73 27.19
N GLU A 165 -14.87 9.37 27.00
CA GLU A 165 -15.99 10.27 27.27
C GLU A 165 -15.96 10.78 28.72
N GLY A 166 -16.00 12.10 28.89
CA GLY A 166 -16.10 12.75 30.21
C GLY A 166 -14.76 13.06 30.90
N SER A 167 -13.61 12.76 30.30
CA SER A 167 -12.35 13.36 30.71
C SER A 167 -12.35 14.84 30.30
N ASN A 168 -11.70 15.72 31.08
CA ASN A 168 -11.74 17.18 30.89
C ASN A 168 -10.82 17.62 29.73
N ALA A 169 -11.03 17.06 28.54
CA ALA A 169 -10.41 17.52 27.32
C ALA A 169 -11.10 18.81 26.88
N GLU A 170 -10.30 19.83 26.56
CA GLU A 170 -10.75 20.92 25.70
C GLU A 170 -11.56 20.31 24.55
N LYS A 171 -12.74 20.87 24.30
CA LYS A 171 -13.50 20.58 23.09
C LYS A 171 -12.59 20.87 21.90
N ILE A 172 -11.86 19.87 21.44
CA ILE A 172 -11.46 19.79 20.05
C ILE A 172 -12.77 19.53 19.33
N THR A 173 -13.39 20.64 18.92
CA THR A 173 -14.48 20.69 17.95
C THR A 173 -14.18 19.64 16.89
N ALA A 174 -15.15 18.74 16.66
CA ALA A 174 -15.06 17.72 15.63
C ALA A 174 -14.47 18.31 14.35
N ALA A 175 -13.27 17.88 13.96
CA ALA A 175 -12.74 18.21 12.65
C ALA A 175 -13.48 17.37 11.61
N SER A 176 -14.70 17.78 11.26
CA SER A 176 -15.28 17.65 9.91
C SER A 176 -16.66 18.31 9.74
N GLU A 177 -17.15 19.17 10.63
CA GLU A 177 -18.24 20.08 10.24
C GLU A 177 -17.66 21.29 9.49
N GLY A 178 -17.42 21.11 8.19
CA GLY A 178 -17.18 22.24 7.31
C GLY A 178 -16.79 21.84 5.90
N PHE A 179 -15.88 20.88 5.75
CA PHE A 179 -15.24 20.61 4.46
C PHE A 179 -15.90 19.41 3.78
N LYS A 180 -16.45 19.64 2.59
CA LYS A 180 -17.05 18.61 1.75
C LYS A 180 -16.13 18.32 0.57
N ALA A 181 -16.17 17.07 0.10
CA ALA A 181 -15.52 16.70 -1.14
C ALA A 181 -16.31 17.29 -2.31
N PHE A 182 -15.60 17.91 -3.24
CA PHE A 182 -16.12 18.31 -4.53
C PHE A 182 -15.28 17.63 -5.59
N THR A 183 -15.96 16.98 -6.53
CA THR A 183 -15.33 16.16 -7.56
C THR A 183 -15.71 16.66 -8.94
N ASP A 184 -14.79 16.48 -9.87
CA ASP A 184 -15.04 16.66 -11.29
C ASP A 184 -14.36 15.51 -12.03
N VAL A 185 -15.05 14.96 -13.04
CA VAL A 185 -14.54 13.88 -13.86
C VAL A 185 -14.43 14.39 -15.28
N MET A 186 -13.22 14.27 -15.83
CA MET A 186 -12.99 14.50 -17.24
C MET A 186 -12.61 13.21 -17.93
N THR A 187 -13.03 13.07 -19.17
CA THR A 187 -12.63 11.96 -20.04
C THR A 187 -12.11 12.51 -21.36
N GLU A 188 -11.09 11.88 -21.90
CA GLU A 188 -10.47 12.26 -23.16
C GLU A 188 -10.03 11.00 -23.91
N THR A 189 -10.23 11.00 -25.22
CA THR A 189 -9.67 9.99 -26.11
C THR A 189 -8.65 10.66 -27.00
N ILE A 190 -7.41 10.17 -26.96
CA ILE A 190 -6.28 10.77 -27.64
C ILE A 190 -5.84 9.83 -28.77
N PRO A 191 -5.98 10.24 -30.04
CA PRO A 191 -5.51 9.44 -31.16
C PRO A 191 -3.99 9.35 -31.13
N LEU A 192 -3.46 8.21 -31.58
CA LEU A 192 -2.03 8.03 -31.70
C LEU A 192 -1.50 8.54 -33.04
N SER A 193 -0.27 9.01 -33.01
CA SER A 193 0.65 9.15 -34.14
C SER A 193 1.67 8.00 -34.14
N GLU A 194 2.53 7.91 -35.15
CA GLU A 194 3.57 6.87 -35.18
C GLU A 194 4.52 6.98 -33.96
N ASP A 195 4.86 5.82 -33.38
CA ASP A 195 5.81 5.64 -32.27
C ASP A 195 5.55 6.47 -30.99
N ASN A 196 4.28 6.66 -30.60
CA ASN A 196 3.96 7.35 -29.36
C ASN A 196 4.49 6.63 -28.11
N SER A 197 4.99 7.43 -27.17
CA SER A 197 5.20 7.08 -25.76
C SER A 197 4.31 7.96 -24.89
N MET A 198 4.02 7.52 -23.67
CA MET A 198 3.28 8.32 -22.69
C MET A 198 4.15 8.75 -21.53
N VAL A 199 4.09 10.04 -21.19
CA VAL A 199 4.79 10.62 -20.04
C VAL A 199 3.78 11.25 -19.11
N ILE A 200 3.72 10.79 -17.86
CA ILE A 200 2.78 11.22 -16.84
C ILE A 200 3.55 11.91 -15.72
N SER A 201 3.18 13.15 -15.39
CA SER A 201 3.65 13.86 -14.20
C SER A 201 2.45 14.19 -13.32
N ALA A 202 2.39 13.55 -12.15
CA ALA A 202 1.23 13.58 -11.30
C ALA A 202 1.52 14.15 -9.89
N ILE A 203 0.69 15.11 -9.46
CA ILE A 203 0.54 15.49 -8.04
C ILE A 203 -0.12 14.32 -7.25
N PRO A 204 -0.37 14.45 -5.93
CA PRO A 204 -1.02 13.38 -5.17
C PRO A 204 -2.29 12.86 -5.84
N GLY A 205 -2.48 11.54 -5.79
CA GLY A 205 -3.56 10.84 -6.48
C GLY A 205 -3.18 9.41 -6.87
N ASN A 206 -4.17 8.58 -7.14
CA ASN A 206 -3.94 7.22 -7.63
C ASN A 206 -3.77 7.22 -9.15
N ILE A 207 -2.95 6.32 -9.66
CA ILE A 207 -2.74 6.15 -11.10
C ILE A 207 -2.99 4.68 -11.42
N TYR A 208 -3.95 4.40 -12.28
CA TYR A 208 -4.18 3.07 -12.85
C TYR A 208 -3.92 3.15 -14.35
N ILE A 209 -2.97 2.34 -14.83
CA ILE A 209 -2.64 2.20 -16.23
C ILE A 209 -2.95 0.77 -16.66
N GLU A 210 -3.77 0.62 -17.70
CA GLU A 210 -4.07 -0.67 -18.31
C GLU A 210 -3.53 -0.72 -19.73
N GLY A 211 -2.72 -1.72 -20.04
CA GLY A 211 -2.39 -2.07 -21.41
C GLY A 211 -3.59 -2.71 -22.10
N VAL A 212 -4.00 -2.18 -23.24
CA VAL A 212 -5.12 -2.66 -24.06
C VAL A 212 -4.69 -2.88 -25.51
N ASP A 213 -5.47 -3.69 -26.23
CA ASP A 213 -5.29 -3.95 -27.65
C ASP A 213 -6.15 -2.96 -28.47
N ASP A 214 -5.90 -1.67 -28.27
CA ASP A 214 -6.57 -0.53 -28.91
C ASP A 214 -5.52 0.41 -29.54
N ASP A 215 -5.92 1.26 -30.48
CA ASP A 215 -5.05 2.18 -31.24
C ASP A 215 -5.14 3.64 -30.79
N GLN A 216 -5.65 3.85 -29.57
CA GLN A 216 -5.85 5.15 -28.93
C GLN A 216 -5.51 5.07 -27.44
N VAL A 217 -5.29 6.25 -26.83
CA VAL A 217 -5.23 6.39 -25.38
C VAL A 217 -6.59 6.85 -24.88
N ALA A 218 -7.16 6.14 -23.91
CA ALA A 218 -8.35 6.58 -23.20
C ALA A 218 -7.95 7.05 -21.79
N LEU A 219 -8.25 8.31 -21.48
CA LEU A 219 -7.99 8.93 -20.20
C LEU A 219 -9.32 9.22 -19.49
N SER A 220 -9.40 8.83 -18.22
CA SER A 220 -10.38 9.33 -17.26
C SER A 220 -9.63 9.90 -16.06
N ALA A 221 -9.87 11.16 -15.74
CA ALA A 221 -9.26 11.81 -14.58
C ALA A 221 -10.35 12.33 -13.64
N THR A 222 -10.26 11.94 -12.38
CA THR A 222 -11.13 12.40 -11.30
C THR A 222 -10.36 13.40 -10.44
N ARG A 223 -10.73 14.66 -10.55
CA ARG A 223 -10.22 15.75 -9.73
C ARG A 223 -11.01 15.81 -8.44
N VAL A 224 -10.31 15.95 -7.32
CA VAL A 224 -10.94 16.03 -6.00
C VAL A 224 -10.34 17.15 -5.19
N VAL A 225 -11.21 17.96 -4.59
CA VAL A 225 -10.85 19.00 -3.62
C VAL A 225 -11.74 18.91 -2.38
N TRP A 226 -11.18 19.21 -1.21
CA TRP A 226 -11.95 19.32 0.03
C TRP A 226 -12.00 20.77 0.46
N THR A 227 -13.19 21.37 0.44
CA THR A 227 -13.40 22.81 0.69
C THR A 227 -14.64 23.06 1.53
N PRO A 228 -14.75 24.22 2.20
CA PRO A 228 -15.87 24.48 3.12
C PRO A 228 -17.21 24.81 2.45
N SER A 229 -17.24 25.01 1.12
CA SER A 229 -18.45 25.37 0.39
C SER A 229 -18.35 24.99 -1.10
N ALA A 230 -19.49 24.85 -1.77
CA ALA A 230 -19.53 24.51 -3.19
C ALA A 230 -18.85 25.56 -4.08
N ALA A 231 -19.01 26.85 -3.76
CA ALA A 231 -18.34 27.93 -4.49
C ALA A 231 -16.82 27.79 -4.40
N ALA A 232 -16.28 27.59 -3.19
CA ALA A 232 -14.85 27.36 -3.00
C ALA A 232 -14.37 26.06 -3.65
N GLY A 233 -15.22 25.03 -3.69
CA GLY A 233 -14.94 23.77 -4.40
C GLY A 233 -14.80 23.97 -5.90
N MET A 234 -15.68 24.76 -6.52
CA MET A 234 -15.59 25.07 -7.96
C MET A 234 -14.32 25.84 -8.30
N ASP A 235 -14.00 26.89 -7.52
CA ASP A 235 -12.77 27.68 -7.73
C ASP A 235 -11.51 26.82 -7.55
N ALA A 236 -11.48 25.96 -6.52
CA ALA A 236 -10.37 25.05 -6.28
C ALA A 236 -10.24 23.98 -7.38
N LEU A 237 -11.35 23.47 -7.93
CA LEU A 237 -11.33 22.54 -9.06
C LEU A 237 -10.81 23.22 -10.33
N GLU A 238 -11.15 24.49 -10.58
CA GLU A 238 -10.60 25.26 -11.70
C GLU A 238 -9.08 25.43 -11.57
N ALA A 239 -8.58 25.64 -10.34
CA ALA A 239 -7.15 25.71 -10.05
C ALA A 239 -6.41 24.35 -10.13
N LEU A 240 -7.14 23.22 -10.11
CA LEU A 240 -6.60 21.87 -10.19
C LEU A 240 -6.68 21.36 -11.64
N VAL A 241 -5.58 21.41 -12.37
CA VAL A 241 -5.60 21.13 -13.82
C VAL A 241 -5.10 19.74 -14.15
N VAL A 242 -5.66 19.19 -15.23
CA VAL A 242 -5.18 17.99 -15.91
C VAL A 242 -5.02 18.38 -17.37
N GLU A 243 -3.79 18.32 -17.86
CA GLU A 243 -3.40 18.83 -19.18
C GLU A 243 -2.73 17.75 -19.99
N THR A 244 -3.18 17.59 -21.23
CA THR A 244 -2.70 16.59 -22.18
C THR A 244 -2.13 17.30 -23.40
N GLN A 245 -0.87 17.00 -23.73
CA GLN A 245 -0.15 17.59 -24.86
C GLN A 245 0.30 16.48 -25.81
N PRO A 246 -0.51 16.11 -26.81
CA PRO A 246 -0.09 15.21 -27.86
C PRO A 246 0.94 15.92 -28.76
N LYS A 247 2.15 15.37 -28.81
CA LYS A 247 3.22 15.77 -29.73
C LYS A 247 3.62 14.55 -30.57
N PRO A 248 4.19 14.74 -31.77
CA PRO A 248 4.72 13.61 -32.54
C PRO A 248 5.66 12.75 -31.68
N GLY A 249 5.34 11.46 -31.52
CA GLY A 249 6.12 10.49 -30.73
C GLY A 249 5.95 10.55 -29.20
N THR A 250 5.25 11.55 -28.62
CA THR A 250 5.05 11.61 -27.16
C THR A 250 3.74 12.29 -26.78
N ILE A 251 2.97 11.64 -25.90
CA ILE A 251 1.80 12.19 -25.24
C ILE A 251 2.20 12.53 -23.80
N ALA A 252 2.24 13.83 -23.47
CA ALA A 252 2.51 14.28 -22.10
C ALA A 252 1.19 14.56 -21.36
N LEU A 253 0.98 13.90 -20.22
CA LEU A 253 -0.12 14.12 -19.29
C LEU A 253 0.44 14.73 -18.00
N ARG A 254 -0.06 15.90 -17.62
CA ARG A 254 0.37 16.61 -16.41
C ARG A 254 -0.83 16.94 -15.54
N THR A 255 -0.77 16.58 -14.27
CA THR A 255 -1.68 17.11 -13.25
C THR A 255 -0.93 18.15 -12.42
N ALA A 256 -1.59 19.26 -12.08
CA ALA A 256 -0.94 20.35 -11.37
C ALA A 256 -1.93 21.28 -10.65
N VAL A 257 -1.39 22.06 -9.74
CA VAL A 257 -2.06 23.22 -9.14
C VAL A 257 -1.56 24.48 -9.84
N GLN A 258 -2.47 25.28 -10.40
CA GLN A 258 -2.13 26.55 -11.07
C GLN A 258 -2.27 27.78 -10.17
N GLN A 259 -3.05 27.69 -9.08
CA GLN A 259 -3.31 28.80 -8.16
C GLN A 259 -3.13 28.35 -6.70
N ASP A 260 -2.92 29.30 -5.79
CA ASP A 260 -2.75 28.98 -4.37
C ASP A 260 -4.04 28.40 -3.77
N MET A 261 -4.03 27.09 -3.50
CA MET A 261 -5.17 26.37 -2.94
C MET A 261 -5.62 26.88 -1.57
N THR A 262 -4.75 27.57 -0.83
CA THR A 262 -5.11 28.16 0.47
C THR A 262 -6.12 29.30 0.32
N ALA A 263 -6.16 29.99 -0.84
CA ALA A 263 -7.15 31.03 -1.14
C ALA A 263 -8.58 30.49 -1.14
N PHE A 264 -8.75 29.22 -1.49
CA PHE A 264 -10.04 28.51 -1.50
C PHE A 264 -10.32 27.77 -0.20
N LYS A 265 -9.45 27.94 0.81
CA LYS A 265 -9.43 27.10 2.01
C LYS A 265 -9.37 25.62 1.60
N CYS A 266 -8.57 25.27 0.60
CA CYS A 266 -8.41 23.89 0.14
C CYS A 266 -7.06 23.36 0.64
N GLN A 267 -7.08 22.60 1.73
CA GLN A 267 -5.86 22.04 2.33
C GLN A 267 -5.51 20.63 1.82
N SER A 268 -6.48 19.96 1.19
CA SER A 268 -6.32 18.64 0.61
C SER A 268 -6.93 18.63 -0.79
N TYR A 269 -6.19 18.09 -1.75
CA TYR A 269 -6.60 17.93 -3.14
C TYR A 269 -5.82 16.77 -3.76
N ARG A 270 -6.39 16.16 -4.80
CA ARG A 270 -5.71 15.12 -5.56
C ARG A 270 -6.32 14.94 -6.96
N VAL A 271 -5.61 14.24 -7.83
CA VAL A 271 -6.13 13.82 -9.13
C VAL A 271 -5.90 12.32 -9.32
N ASP A 272 -6.99 11.56 -9.35
CA ASP A 272 -6.94 10.13 -9.66
C ASP A 272 -7.01 9.93 -11.18
N LEU A 273 -6.09 9.13 -11.73
CA LEU A 273 -5.96 8.86 -13.17
C LEU A 273 -6.29 7.39 -13.46
N ASN A 274 -7.16 7.16 -14.43
CA ASN A 274 -7.37 5.87 -15.07
C ASN A 274 -7.04 6.03 -16.56
N VAL A 275 -6.01 5.34 -17.03
CA VAL A 275 -5.50 5.48 -18.40
C VAL A 275 -5.39 4.12 -19.06
N GLN A 276 -6.03 3.96 -20.20
CA GLN A 276 -5.82 2.82 -21.08
C GLN A 276 -4.83 3.22 -22.17
N VAL A 277 -3.81 2.39 -22.37
CA VAL A 277 -2.72 2.62 -23.32
C VAL A 277 -2.56 1.38 -24.21
N PRO A 278 -2.17 1.51 -25.49
CA PRO A 278 -1.80 0.35 -26.28
C PRO A 278 -0.71 -0.45 -25.60
N ARG A 279 -0.77 -1.79 -25.63
CA ARG A 279 0.24 -2.64 -24.97
C ARG A 279 1.67 -2.33 -25.42
N SER A 280 1.86 -1.94 -26.68
CA SER A 280 3.16 -1.61 -27.27
C SER A 280 3.65 -0.21 -26.93
N MET A 281 2.88 0.62 -26.22
CA MET A 281 3.26 1.98 -25.89
C MET A 281 4.09 2.02 -24.59
N PRO A 282 5.34 2.53 -24.62
CA PRO A 282 6.12 2.74 -23.41
C PRO A 282 5.51 3.84 -22.52
N VAL A 283 5.52 3.62 -21.20
CA VAL A 283 4.95 4.56 -20.22
C VAL A 283 6.02 5.02 -19.23
N THR A 284 6.13 6.34 -19.04
CA THR A 284 6.96 6.97 -18.00
C THR A 284 6.07 7.70 -17.01
N ILE A 285 6.23 7.45 -15.72
CA ILE A 285 5.42 8.02 -14.64
C ILE A 285 6.31 8.67 -13.60
N GLN A 286 6.01 9.92 -13.28
CA GLN A 286 6.53 10.64 -12.11
C GLN A 286 5.36 10.96 -11.19
N ALA A 287 5.27 10.28 -10.05
CA ALA A 287 4.16 10.40 -9.11
C ALA A 287 4.64 10.96 -7.77
N ALA A 288 3.90 11.93 -7.22
CA ALA A 288 4.19 12.50 -5.91
C ALA A 288 3.77 11.56 -4.76
N GLU A 289 2.48 11.25 -4.66
CA GLU A 289 1.93 10.43 -3.57
C GLU A 289 0.69 9.65 -4.02
N GLY A 290 0.64 8.34 -3.75
CA GLY A 290 -0.55 7.52 -4.00
C GLY A 290 -0.25 6.07 -4.34
N ILE A 291 -1.23 5.38 -4.90
CA ILE A 291 -1.06 4.02 -5.44
C ILE A 291 -0.95 4.13 -6.96
N THR A 292 0.17 3.67 -7.50
CA THR A 292 0.41 3.56 -8.94
C THR A 292 0.34 2.09 -9.34
N THR A 293 -0.68 1.72 -10.12
CA THR A 293 -0.90 0.36 -10.62
C THR A 293 -0.72 0.34 -12.13
N LEU A 294 0.10 -0.58 -12.63
CA LEU A 294 0.25 -0.87 -14.04
C LEU A 294 -0.16 -2.31 -14.30
N GLU A 295 -1.11 -2.50 -15.19
CA GLU A 295 -1.67 -3.81 -15.53
C GLU A 295 -1.49 -4.10 -17.01
N SER A 296 -0.93 -5.27 -17.33
CA SER A 296 -0.85 -5.80 -18.69
C SER A 296 -0.15 -4.90 -19.73
N VAL A 297 0.76 -4.03 -19.26
CA VAL A 297 1.62 -3.18 -20.11
C VAL A 297 2.67 -4.05 -20.79
N GLY A 298 2.78 -3.98 -22.12
CA GLY A 298 3.64 -4.88 -22.91
C GLY A 298 5.02 -4.34 -23.28
N ALA A 299 5.18 -3.02 -23.36
CA ALA A 299 6.43 -2.35 -23.72
C ALA A 299 7.34 -2.02 -22.53
N GLY A 300 6.92 -2.36 -21.31
CA GLY A 300 7.57 -1.97 -20.07
C GLY A 300 7.16 -0.57 -19.60
N ALA A 301 7.73 -0.15 -18.47
CA ALA A 301 7.43 1.16 -17.89
C ALA A 301 8.58 1.69 -17.03
N GLN A 302 8.70 3.01 -16.97
CA GLN A 302 9.55 3.70 -16.01
C GLN A 302 8.67 4.41 -14.98
N VAL A 303 8.78 4.05 -13.71
CA VAL A 303 8.00 4.65 -12.62
C VAL A 303 8.95 5.24 -11.59
N LYS A 304 8.80 6.53 -11.29
CA LYS A 304 9.45 7.18 -10.16
C LYS A 304 8.38 7.75 -9.23
N GLN A 305 8.30 7.22 -8.03
CA GLN A 305 7.34 7.66 -7.02
C GLN A 305 8.05 8.16 -5.76
N HIS A 306 7.54 9.23 -5.17
CA HIS A 306 8.08 9.74 -3.92
C HIS A 306 7.43 9.05 -2.70
N LYS A 307 6.12 8.88 -2.67
CA LYS A 307 5.43 8.20 -1.55
C LYS A 307 4.26 7.32 -2.00
N GLY A 308 4.02 6.22 -1.30
CA GLY A 308 2.91 5.30 -1.52
C GLY A 308 3.35 3.99 -2.18
N GLU A 309 2.45 3.29 -2.85
CA GLU A 309 2.71 1.94 -3.39
C GLU A 309 2.83 1.94 -4.92
N VAL A 310 3.73 1.11 -5.45
CA VAL A 310 3.80 0.81 -6.89
C VAL A 310 3.51 -0.67 -7.11
N ILE A 311 2.50 -0.97 -7.91
CA ILE A 311 2.06 -2.33 -8.23
C ILE A 311 2.15 -2.52 -9.74
N ILE A 312 2.81 -3.58 -10.20
CA ILE A 312 2.86 -3.96 -11.60
C ILE A 312 2.43 -5.43 -11.72
N GLU A 313 1.37 -5.68 -12.48
CA GLU A 313 0.84 -7.02 -12.72
C GLU A 313 0.79 -7.35 -14.20
N ARG A 314 1.08 -8.62 -14.55
CA ARG A 314 0.91 -9.16 -15.92
C ARG A 314 1.68 -8.39 -17.00
N GLY A 315 2.75 -7.67 -16.63
CA GLY A 315 3.50 -6.81 -17.52
C GLY A 315 4.62 -7.53 -18.30
N ALA A 316 5.00 -6.99 -19.44
CA ALA A 316 6.16 -7.41 -20.22
C ALA A 316 7.10 -6.24 -20.54
N GLY A 317 8.36 -6.54 -20.84
CA GLY A 317 9.34 -5.55 -21.30
C GLY A 317 10.32 -5.12 -20.20
N LEU A 318 10.77 -3.86 -20.25
CA LEU A 318 11.70 -3.29 -19.29
C LEU A 318 10.95 -2.47 -18.22
N PHE A 319 11.06 -2.85 -16.96
CA PHE A 319 10.52 -2.12 -15.83
C PHE A 319 11.63 -1.41 -15.06
N LYS A 320 11.61 -0.08 -15.03
CA LYS A 320 12.50 0.76 -14.21
C LYS A 320 11.67 1.40 -13.10
N VAL A 321 11.74 0.88 -11.89
CA VAL A 321 10.86 1.29 -10.78
C VAL A 321 11.68 1.87 -9.64
N ALA A 322 11.41 3.11 -9.26
CA ALA A 322 12.00 3.76 -8.10
C ALA A 322 10.90 4.28 -7.17
N ASN A 323 10.99 3.95 -5.89
CA ASN A 323 10.09 4.47 -4.86
C ASN A 323 10.87 4.94 -3.63
N ASP A 324 10.66 6.18 -3.21
CA ASP A 324 11.35 6.73 -2.04
C ASP A 324 10.76 6.22 -0.72
N ALA A 325 9.42 6.14 -0.61
CA ALA A 325 8.74 5.69 0.61
C ALA A 325 7.43 4.91 0.33
N GLY A 326 7.45 3.61 0.57
CA GLY A 326 6.32 2.68 0.46
C GLY A 326 6.69 1.42 -0.32
N ALA A 327 5.70 0.56 -0.57
CA ALA A 327 5.97 -0.76 -1.16
C ALA A 327 6.14 -0.72 -2.68
N ILE A 328 6.89 -1.69 -3.21
CA ILE A 328 6.98 -2.00 -4.64
C ILE A 328 6.60 -3.48 -4.80
N SER A 329 5.64 -3.78 -5.67
CA SER A 329 5.20 -5.14 -5.97
C SER A 329 5.19 -5.38 -7.48
N LEU A 330 5.92 -6.39 -7.94
CA LEU A 330 5.89 -6.87 -9.33
C LEU A 330 5.44 -8.33 -9.32
N LYS A 331 4.37 -8.63 -10.06
CA LYS A 331 3.74 -9.97 -10.07
C LYS A 331 3.38 -10.42 -11.48
N ASP A 332 3.66 -11.69 -11.79
CA ASP A 332 3.34 -12.29 -13.10
C ASP A 332 3.92 -11.50 -14.28
N CYS A 333 5.13 -10.95 -14.12
CA CYS A 333 5.77 -10.10 -15.12
C CYS A 333 6.89 -10.84 -15.87
N GLN A 334 7.25 -10.34 -17.05
CA GLN A 334 8.32 -10.90 -17.88
C GLN A 334 9.23 -9.81 -18.49
N GLY A 335 10.49 -10.16 -18.77
CA GLY A 335 11.48 -9.24 -19.34
C GLY A 335 12.57 -8.87 -18.33
N THR A 336 12.83 -7.57 -18.15
CA THR A 336 13.89 -7.09 -17.26
C THR A 336 13.33 -6.10 -16.25
N ALA A 337 13.71 -6.21 -14.98
CA ALA A 337 13.35 -5.24 -13.95
C ALA A 337 14.58 -4.62 -13.28
N GLU A 338 14.58 -3.30 -13.14
CA GLU A 338 15.52 -2.50 -12.35
C GLU A 338 14.72 -1.78 -11.26
N ILE A 339 14.89 -2.18 -10.01
CA ILE A 339 14.11 -1.72 -8.87
C ILE A 339 15.02 -0.99 -7.88
N SER A 340 14.63 0.22 -7.50
CA SER A 340 15.30 1.05 -6.49
C SER A 340 14.31 1.42 -5.39
N ALA A 341 14.46 0.82 -4.20
CA ALA A 341 13.57 1.09 -3.07
C ALA A 341 14.35 1.74 -1.92
N ARG A 342 13.94 2.94 -1.47
CA ARG A 342 14.62 3.59 -0.35
C ARG A 342 14.03 3.18 1.02
N TYR A 343 12.72 3.30 1.20
CA TYR A 343 12.02 2.87 2.42
C TYR A 343 10.79 2.05 2.08
N GLY A 344 10.75 0.76 2.41
CA GLY A 344 9.55 -0.06 2.21
C GLY A 344 9.82 -1.51 1.86
N VAL A 345 8.76 -2.28 1.60
CA VAL A 345 8.87 -3.69 1.22
C VAL A 345 8.93 -3.79 -0.30
N THR A 346 9.88 -4.56 -0.81
CA THR A 346 9.93 -4.94 -2.23
C THR A 346 9.50 -6.40 -2.37
N THR A 347 8.49 -6.65 -3.19
CA THR A 347 7.98 -8.00 -3.46
C THR A 347 8.06 -8.28 -4.96
N LEU A 348 8.64 -9.42 -5.30
CA LEU A 348 8.69 -9.94 -6.64
C LEU A 348 8.09 -11.35 -6.66
N GLU A 349 7.05 -11.58 -7.44
CA GLU A 349 6.37 -12.88 -7.56
C GLU A 349 6.29 -13.33 -9.01
N ARG A 350 6.79 -14.53 -9.31
CA ARG A 350 6.69 -15.16 -10.64
C ARG A 350 7.17 -14.24 -11.77
N PHE A 351 8.39 -13.71 -11.62
CA PHE A 351 9.00 -12.84 -12.61
C PHE A 351 9.88 -13.63 -13.58
N GLN A 352 9.53 -13.64 -14.87
CA GLN A 352 10.26 -14.36 -15.92
C GLN A 352 11.30 -13.44 -16.59
N GLY A 353 12.54 -13.50 -16.13
CA GLY A 353 13.67 -12.80 -16.72
C GLY A 353 14.58 -12.17 -15.66
N ASN A 354 15.37 -11.18 -16.07
CA ASN A 354 16.48 -10.67 -15.26
C ASN A 354 16.03 -9.53 -14.34
N VAL A 355 16.51 -9.54 -13.10
CA VAL A 355 16.10 -8.57 -12.08
C VAL A 355 17.31 -8.00 -11.38
N ARG A 356 17.34 -6.67 -11.27
CA ARG A 356 18.25 -5.92 -10.43
C ARG A 356 17.46 -5.18 -9.36
N ILE A 357 17.81 -5.37 -8.09
CA ILE A 357 17.19 -4.69 -6.95
C ILE A 357 18.28 -4.02 -6.11
N ASP A 358 18.14 -2.71 -5.91
CA ASP A 358 18.92 -1.91 -4.98
C ASP A 358 17.95 -1.36 -3.90
N ALA A 359 18.04 -1.89 -2.67
CA ALA A 359 17.16 -1.54 -1.55
C ALA A 359 17.95 -0.92 -0.38
N GLU A 360 17.54 0.27 0.08
CA GLU A 360 18.27 1.02 1.12
C GLU A 360 17.81 0.65 2.54
N GLU A 361 16.50 0.57 2.80
CA GLU A 361 15.95 0.15 4.09
C GLU A 361 14.56 -0.50 3.93
N GLY A 362 14.45 -1.75 4.32
CA GLY A 362 13.24 -2.53 4.18
C GLY A 362 13.50 -4.01 3.91
N ARG A 363 12.41 -4.76 3.71
CA ARG A 363 12.47 -6.19 3.43
C ARG A 363 12.28 -6.45 1.94
N THR A 364 13.04 -7.40 1.42
CA THR A 364 12.92 -7.83 0.01
C THR A 364 12.47 -9.29 -0.05
N TYR A 365 11.39 -9.56 -0.77
CA TYR A 365 10.86 -10.90 -1.01
C TYR A 365 10.91 -11.22 -2.51
N ILE A 366 11.53 -12.33 -2.86
CA ILE A 366 11.63 -12.82 -4.23
C ILE A 366 11.07 -14.25 -4.25
N ASP A 367 9.99 -14.46 -4.99
CA ASP A 367 9.34 -15.76 -5.16
C ASP A 367 9.32 -16.14 -6.64
N THR A 368 9.82 -17.35 -6.93
CA THR A 368 9.83 -17.96 -8.26
C THR A 368 10.46 -17.06 -9.32
N PRO A 369 11.74 -16.67 -9.14
CA PRO A 369 12.50 -15.94 -10.16
C PRO A 369 12.82 -16.83 -11.38
N GLY A 370 12.65 -16.29 -12.58
CA GLY A 370 12.82 -17.00 -13.85
C GLY A 370 14.10 -16.67 -14.63
N GLY A 371 14.99 -15.83 -14.10
CA GLY A 371 16.25 -15.41 -14.74
C GLY A 371 17.28 -14.94 -13.71
N ASP A 372 18.28 -14.16 -14.14
CA ASP A 372 19.35 -13.68 -13.26
C ASP A 372 18.81 -12.74 -12.17
N ILE A 373 19.34 -12.84 -10.95
CA ILE A 373 19.01 -11.96 -9.82
C ILE A 373 20.25 -11.26 -9.33
N TYR A 374 20.23 -9.93 -9.33
CA TYR A 374 21.21 -9.09 -8.67
C TYR A 374 20.53 -8.30 -7.56
N LEU A 375 20.86 -8.59 -6.29
CA LEU A 375 20.29 -7.93 -5.13
C LEU A 375 21.38 -7.26 -4.30
N ARG A 376 21.14 -5.99 -3.94
CA ARG A 376 21.85 -5.25 -2.90
C ARG A 376 20.84 -4.69 -1.91
N ASN A 377 20.77 -5.25 -0.71
CA ASN A 377 19.84 -4.83 0.34
C ASN A 377 20.64 -4.31 1.54
N ARG A 378 20.58 -3.01 1.86
CA ARG A 378 21.50 -2.43 2.84
C ARG A 378 21.08 -2.53 4.30
N ARG A 379 19.78 -2.49 4.58
CA ARG A 379 19.22 -2.55 5.95
C ARG A 379 17.88 -3.29 5.92
N GLY A 380 17.83 -4.43 6.58
CA GLY A 380 16.65 -5.31 6.61
C GLY A 380 16.87 -6.63 5.88
N ASP A 381 15.94 -7.56 6.08
CA ASP A 381 16.09 -8.94 5.63
C ASP A 381 15.74 -9.11 4.14
N ALA A 382 16.41 -10.05 3.48
CA ALA A 382 16.03 -10.53 2.16
C ALA A 382 15.68 -12.02 2.20
N ARG A 383 14.61 -12.38 1.50
CA ARG A 383 14.17 -13.76 1.34
C ARG A 383 13.98 -14.09 -0.14
N LEU A 384 14.60 -15.19 -0.58
CA LEU A 384 14.38 -15.78 -1.89
C LEU A 384 13.80 -17.19 -1.73
N LEU A 385 12.70 -17.46 -2.44
CA LEU A 385 12.05 -18.76 -2.51
C LEU A 385 11.99 -19.21 -3.97
N SER A 386 12.75 -20.25 -4.32
CA SER A 386 12.66 -20.90 -5.63
C SER A 386 12.19 -22.34 -5.44
N LEU A 387 10.89 -22.58 -5.60
CA LEU A 387 10.31 -23.94 -5.55
C LEU A 387 10.54 -24.74 -6.84
N GLU A 388 10.87 -24.05 -7.93
CA GLU A 388 11.29 -24.63 -9.20
C GLU A 388 12.82 -24.58 -9.35
N PRO A 389 13.42 -25.41 -10.24
CA PRO A 389 14.83 -25.29 -10.59
C PRO A 389 15.17 -23.88 -11.07
N ILE A 390 16.24 -23.30 -10.52
CA ILE A 390 16.69 -21.97 -10.92
C ILE A 390 17.07 -21.94 -12.41
N ARG A 391 16.90 -20.77 -13.02
CA ARG A 391 17.12 -20.55 -14.47
C ARG A 391 18.15 -19.45 -14.76
N GLY A 392 18.86 -18.97 -13.74
CA GLY A 392 19.83 -17.88 -13.85
C GLY A 392 20.79 -17.84 -12.66
N ASN A 393 21.76 -16.92 -12.74
CA ASN A 393 22.76 -16.66 -11.72
C ASN A 393 22.21 -15.69 -10.67
N TYR A 394 22.44 -15.97 -9.39
CA TYR A 394 22.05 -15.07 -8.30
C TYR A 394 23.28 -14.49 -7.60
N ASP A 395 23.38 -13.16 -7.58
CA ASP A 395 24.35 -12.40 -6.79
C ASP A 395 23.59 -11.53 -5.79
N MET A 396 23.54 -11.97 -4.54
CA MET A 396 22.76 -11.35 -3.47
C MET A 396 23.69 -10.92 -2.34
N LEU A 397 23.68 -9.63 -2.02
CA LEU A 397 24.35 -9.06 -0.86
C LEU A 397 23.32 -8.39 0.04
N VAL A 398 23.30 -8.78 1.31
CA VAL A 398 22.55 -8.12 2.37
C VAL A 398 23.52 -7.50 3.36
N GLU A 399 23.38 -6.21 3.63
CA GLU A 399 24.06 -5.53 4.73
C GLU A 399 23.03 -5.31 5.85
N GLU A 400 23.44 -5.37 7.12
CA GLU A 400 22.59 -5.12 8.30
C GLU A 400 21.22 -5.84 8.23
N GLY A 401 21.24 -7.15 7.98
CA GLY A 401 20.05 -7.96 7.83
C GLY A 401 20.38 -9.42 7.49
N ASN A 402 19.38 -10.29 7.58
CA ASN A 402 19.55 -11.71 7.28
C ASN A 402 19.20 -12.02 5.84
N LEU A 403 19.89 -12.99 5.26
CA LEU A 403 19.61 -13.54 3.94
C LEU A 403 19.08 -14.97 4.08
N SER A 404 17.83 -15.20 3.71
CA SER A 404 17.23 -16.54 3.68
C SER A 404 16.93 -16.95 2.25
N VAL A 405 17.51 -18.08 1.83
CA VAL A 405 17.36 -18.59 0.47
C VAL A 405 16.90 -20.04 0.54
N PHE A 406 15.85 -20.35 -0.22
CA PHE A 406 15.42 -21.71 -0.47
C PHE A 406 15.55 -22.00 -1.96
N ILE A 407 16.27 -23.08 -2.30
CA ILE A 407 16.50 -23.50 -3.68
C ILE A 407 16.00 -24.92 -3.88
N ALA A 408 15.19 -25.15 -4.92
CA ALA A 408 14.72 -26.47 -5.27
C ALA A 408 15.91 -27.44 -5.48
N PRO A 409 15.91 -28.66 -4.89
CA PRO A 409 17.02 -29.61 -4.97
C PRO A 409 17.40 -30.04 -6.40
N ALA A 410 16.48 -29.90 -7.36
CA ALA A 410 16.71 -30.20 -8.77
C ALA A 410 17.47 -29.08 -9.52
N SER A 411 17.85 -27.99 -8.85
CA SER A 411 18.64 -26.90 -9.41
C SER A 411 20.08 -27.32 -9.72
N ASN A 412 20.73 -26.66 -10.68
CA ASN A 412 22.15 -26.88 -11.00
C ASN A 412 22.94 -25.60 -10.75
N ALA A 413 23.70 -25.54 -9.65
CA ALA A 413 24.39 -24.31 -9.28
C ALA A 413 25.65 -24.53 -8.45
N GLU A 414 26.70 -23.77 -8.74
CA GLU A 414 27.82 -23.58 -7.80
C GLU A 414 27.44 -22.54 -6.76
N VAL A 415 27.70 -22.84 -5.48
CA VAL A 415 27.27 -22.01 -4.36
C VAL A 415 28.49 -21.44 -3.66
N THR A 416 28.52 -20.13 -3.51
CA THR A 416 29.44 -19.42 -2.62
C THR A 416 28.63 -18.68 -1.58
N ILE A 417 28.85 -19.00 -0.31
CA ILE A 417 28.24 -18.30 0.82
C ILE A 417 29.33 -17.60 1.60
N ARG A 418 29.15 -16.30 1.84
CA ARG A 418 30.07 -15.49 2.63
C ARG A 418 29.29 -14.68 3.65
N THR A 419 29.74 -14.66 4.90
CA THR A 419 29.23 -13.72 5.92
C THR A 419 30.39 -13.09 6.68
N GLU A 420 30.22 -11.84 7.07
CA GLU A 420 31.07 -11.11 8.01
C GLU A 420 30.22 -10.71 9.22
N ASN A 421 30.68 -11.03 10.44
CA ASN A 421 29.92 -10.82 11.69
C ASN A 421 28.55 -11.51 11.70
N GLY A 422 28.49 -12.74 11.19
CA GLY A 422 27.27 -13.55 11.13
C GLY A 422 27.57 -15.04 11.04
N ARG A 423 26.51 -15.84 10.88
CA ARG A 423 26.60 -17.30 10.78
C ARG A 423 26.01 -17.82 9.49
N VAL A 424 26.63 -18.86 8.94
CA VAL A 424 26.07 -19.64 7.84
C VAL A 424 25.37 -20.87 8.40
N GLN A 425 24.12 -21.08 7.97
CA GLN A 425 23.38 -22.32 8.16
C GLN A 425 23.01 -22.86 6.79
N SER A 426 23.32 -24.13 6.53
CA SER A 426 22.92 -24.75 5.28
C SER A 426 22.49 -26.20 5.44
N ALA A 427 21.44 -26.57 4.70
CA ALA A 427 21.05 -27.97 4.50
C ALA A 427 21.97 -28.70 3.49
N LEU A 428 22.73 -27.94 2.67
CA LEU A 428 23.70 -28.47 1.72
C LEU A 428 25.04 -28.77 2.43
N PRO A 429 25.76 -29.86 2.08
CA PRO A 429 27.12 -30.06 2.55
C PRO A 429 28.03 -28.96 1.97
N LEU A 430 28.66 -28.18 2.86
CA LEU A 430 29.56 -27.10 2.46
C LEU A 430 31.01 -27.37 2.91
N SER A 431 31.96 -26.93 2.10
CA SER A 431 33.39 -26.93 2.42
C SER A 431 33.89 -25.49 2.46
N GLY A 432 34.66 -25.12 3.48
CA GLY A 432 35.03 -23.71 3.66
C GLY A 432 35.98 -23.46 4.80
N SER A 433 36.13 -22.20 5.17
CA SER A 433 36.98 -21.78 6.28
C SER A 433 36.33 -20.69 7.11
N LEU A 434 36.69 -20.67 8.40
CA LEU A 434 36.32 -19.63 9.34
C LEU A 434 37.61 -18.89 9.70
N LYS A 435 37.66 -17.58 9.44
CA LYS A 435 38.82 -16.72 9.72
C LYS A 435 38.36 -15.44 10.42
N GLY A 436 38.54 -15.40 11.73
CA GLY A 436 38.03 -14.29 12.55
C GLY A 436 36.52 -14.19 12.42
N GLU A 437 36.03 -13.00 12.06
CA GLU A 437 34.60 -12.71 11.88
C GLU A 437 34.05 -13.09 10.49
N VAL A 438 34.92 -13.56 9.59
CA VAL A 438 34.54 -13.95 8.23
C VAL A 438 34.37 -15.46 8.14
N GLN A 439 33.22 -15.89 7.64
CA GLN A 439 32.96 -17.26 7.22
C GLN A 439 32.75 -17.31 5.71
N GLU A 440 33.43 -18.23 5.05
CA GLU A 440 33.32 -18.43 3.61
C GLU A 440 33.24 -19.91 3.30
N PHE A 441 32.19 -20.28 2.56
CA PHE A 441 31.83 -21.64 2.25
C PHE A 441 31.49 -21.81 0.77
N PHE A 442 31.84 -22.97 0.26
CA PHE A 442 31.60 -23.40 -1.10
C PHE A 442 30.80 -24.69 -1.11
N GLY A 443 29.88 -24.78 -2.04
CA GLY A 443 29.03 -25.95 -2.25
C GLY A 443 28.62 -26.04 -3.70
N ARG A 444 27.87 -27.09 -4.04
CA ARG A 444 27.33 -27.26 -5.38
C ARG A 444 26.03 -28.05 -5.32
N PHE A 445 25.04 -27.59 -6.09
CA PHE A 445 23.88 -28.36 -6.49
C PHE A 445 24.18 -29.02 -7.84
N ASN A 446 24.08 -30.36 -7.88
CA ASN A 446 24.19 -31.16 -9.10
C ASN A 446 25.42 -30.78 -9.95
N ASP A 447 25.25 -30.47 -11.24
CA ASP A 447 26.36 -30.26 -12.17
C ASP A 447 26.97 -28.84 -12.13
N GLY A 448 26.29 -27.88 -11.49
CA GLY A 448 26.82 -26.51 -11.32
C GLY A 448 26.70 -25.59 -12.54
N THR A 449 25.57 -25.60 -13.24
CA THR A 449 25.36 -24.77 -14.45
C THR A 449 25.30 -23.26 -14.16
N TYR A 450 24.69 -22.86 -13.05
CA TYR A 450 24.55 -21.46 -12.64
C TYR A 450 25.43 -21.15 -11.43
N THR A 451 25.52 -19.88 -11.05
CA THR A 451 26.23 -19.43 -9.86
C THR A 451 25.27 -18.81 -8.84
N LEU A 452 25.46 -19.16 -7.57
CA LEU A 452 24.75 -18.60 -6.41
C LEU A 452 25.78 -17.98 -5.47
N ARG A 453 25.94 -16.66 -5.54
CA ARG A 453 26.76 -15.89 -4.61
C ARG A 453 25.85 -15.23 -3.57
N LEU A 454 25.92 -15.73 -2.35
CA LEU A 454 25.11 -15.28 -1.22
C LEU A 454 26.02 -14.65 -0.17
N GLU A 455 25.94 -13.32 -0.03
CA GLU A 455 26.78 -12.54 0.87
C GLU A 455 25.93 -11.82 1.92
N SER A 456 26.38 -11.85 3.19
CA SER A 456 25.83 -10.99 4.24
C SER A 456 26.93 -10.25 5.00
N ARG A 457 26.65 -9.03 5.45
CA ARG A 457 27.50 -8.26 6.38
C ARG A 457 26.68 -7.84 7.58
N ASN A 458 27.10 -8.25 8.77
CA ASN A 458 26.37 -8.08 10.02
C ASN A 458 25.01 -8.81 10.02
N GLY A 459 24.98 -10.03 9.51
CA GLY A 459 23.77 -10.86 9.50
C GLY A 459 24.02 -12.32 9.11
N ASP A 460 23.03 -13.16 9.40
CA ASP A 460 23.10 -14.59 9.14
C ASP A 460 22.70 -14.90 7.67
N VAL A 461 23.28 -15.97 7.11
CA VAL A 461 22.86 -16.53 5.82
C VAL A 461 22.31 -17.93 6.05
N LEU A 462 21.06 -18.15 5.65
CA LEU A 462 20.39 -19.45 5.70
C LEU A 462 20.13 -19.94 4.27
N LEU A 463 20.74 -21.05 3.89
CA LEU A 463 20.48 -21.74 2.61
C LEU A 463 19.82 -23.10 2.86
N ASN A 464 18.56 -23.24 2.45
CA ASN A 464 17.80 -24.48 2.54
C ASN A 464 17.60 -25.15 1.19
#